data_AF-A0A969N8L9-F1
#
_entry.id   AF-A0A969N8L9-F1
#
_cell.length_a   1.000
_cell.length_b   1.000
_cell.length_c   1.000
_cell.angle_alpha   90.00
_cell.angle_beta   90.00
_cell.angle_gamma   90.00
#
_symmetry.space_group_name_H-M   'P 1'
#
loop_
_entity.id
_entity.type
_entity.pdbx_description
1 polymer ?
#
loop_
_entity_poly.entity_id
_entity_poly.type
_entity_poly.pdbx_seq_one_letter_code
_entity_poly.pdbx_strand_id
1 'polypeptide(L)'
;MTTVFSEALDMTLKEFKITGRWLSGQSGVSEQAISKYRLGQKDIEVGTYEKLIMALPSEARNYLFFKVLIKDSSTEDLSLFLHAIAQAMRGDTTSKQLEPELALAG
;
A
#
# COMPACT_ATOMS: atom_id res chain seq x y z
N MET A 1 -11.43 5.11 -19.16
CA MET A 1 -11.26 3.71 -18.72
C MET A 1 -10.50 3.77 -17.40
N THR A 2 -10.94 3.05 -16.38
CA THR A 2 -10.28 3.06 -15.07
C THR A 2 -9.05 2.15 -15.07
N THR A 3 -8.00 2.58 -14.36
CA THR A 3 -6.80 1.76 -14.11
C THR A 3 -6.99 0.91 -12.85
N VAL A 4 -6.22 -0.18 -12.71
CA VAL A 4 -6.17 -1.00 -11.49
C VAL A 4 -5.97 -0.13 -10.24
N PHE A 5 -5.07 0.85 -10.31
CA PHE A 5 -4.77 1.77 -9.21
C PHE A 5 -5.93 2.72 -8.88
N SER A 6 -6.62 3.24 -9.90
CA SER A 6 -7.79 4.11 -9.69
C SER A 6 -8.96 3.36 -9.07
N GLU A 7 -9.19 2.11 -9.47
CA GLU A 7 -10.24 1.25 -8.91
C GLU A 7 -9.89 0.83 -7.48
N ALA A 8 -8.65 0.41 -7.24
CA ALA A 8 -8.18 0.06 -5.90
C ALA A 8 -8.33 1.24 -4.93
N LEU A 9 -7.98 2.46 -5.37
CA LEU A 9 -8.19 3.67 -4.58
C LEU A 9 -9.69 3.89 -4.32
N ASP A 10 -10.53 3.85 -5.35
CA ASP A 10 -11.98 4.05 -5.20
C ASP A 10 -12.62 3.06 -4.21
N MET A 11 -12.28 1.77 -4.31
CA MET A 11 -12.73 0.74 -3.39
C MET A 11 -12.23 0.98 -1.97
N THR A 12 -10.97 1.37 -1.80
CA THR A 12 -10.39 1.68 -0.50
C THR A 12 -11.14 2.84 0.17
N LEU A 13 -11.43 3.92 -0.57
CA LEU A 13 -12.18 5.04 0.00
C LEU A 13 -13.59 4.65 0.42
N LYS A 14 -14.26 3.78 -0.35
CA LYS A 14 -15.59 3.27 -0.01
C LYS A 14 -15.56 2.38 1.24
N GLU A 15 -14.62 1.44 1.31
CA GLU A 15 -14.46 0.51 2.43
C GLU A 15 -14.22 1.25 3.76
N PHE A 16 -13.28 2.20 3.75
CA PHE A 16 -12.89 2.95 4.94
C PHE A 16 -13.74 4.22 5.16
N LYS A 17 -14.79 4.43 4.37
CA LYS A 17 -15.68 5.60 4.42
C LYS A 17 -14.92 6.94 4.35
N ILE A 18 -13.81 6.95 3.59
CA ILE A 18 -12.98 8.13 3.39
C ILE A 18 -13.58 8.98 2.29
N THR A 19 -13.89 10.24 2.61
CA THR A 19 -14.43 11.18 1.62
C THR A 19 -13.32 11.82 0.78
N GLY A 20 -13.65 12.21 -0.46
CA GLY A 20 -12.73 12.96 -1.32
C GLY A 20 -12.25 14.27 -0.67
N ARG A 21 -13.14 14.95 0.07
CA ARG A 21 -12.82 16.13 0.88
C ARG A 21 -11.78 15.85 1.95
N TRP A 22 -11.97 14.78 2.72
CA TRP A 22 -11.01 14.41 3.76
C TRP A 22 -9.64 14.13 3.14
N LEU A 23 -9.60 13.31 2.09
CA LEU A 23 -8.35 12.95 1.43
C LEU A 23 -7.66 14.16 0.80
N SER A 24 -8.44 15.09 0.26
CA SER A 24 -7.93 16.36 -0.26
C SER A 24 -7.23 17.18 0.83
N GLY A 25 -7.85 17.30 2.00
CA GLY A 25 -7.27 18.01 3.15
C GLY A 25 -5.98 17.37 3.69
N GLN A 26 -5.87 16.04 3.64
CA GLN A 26 -4.67 15.33 4.12
C GLN A 26 -3.52 15.34 3.09
N SER A 27 -3.83 15.27 1.80
CA SER A 27 -2.83 15.10 0.73
C SER A 27 -2.41 16.39 0.04
N GLY A 28 -3.21 17.46 0.17
CA GLY A 28 -3.05 18.69 -0.61
C GLY A 28 -3.47 18.56 -2.09
N VAL A 29 -4.00 17.41 -2.50
CA VAL A 29 -4.53 17.19 -3.86
C VAL A 29 -5.99 17.64 -3.91
N SER A 30 -6.40 18.37 -4.93
CA SER A 30 -7.78 18.91 -4.99
C SER A 30 -8.84 17.81 -5.09
N GLU A 31 -10.01 18.02 -4.46
CA GLU A 31 -11.16 17.10 -4.54
C GLU A 31 -11.53 16.77 -5.99
N GLN A 32 -11.45 17.75 -6.89
CA GLN A 32 -11.76 17.57 -8.30
C GLN A 32 -10.75 16.63 -9.00
N ALA A 33 -9.46 16.76 -8.71
CA ALA A 33 -8.44 15.87 -9.27
C ALA A 33 -8.64 14.43 -8.77
N ILE A 34 -8.92 14.25 -7.48
CA ILE A 34 -9.22 12.95 -6.88
C ILE A 34 -10.45 12.32 -7.54
N SER A 35 -11.52 13.09 -7.72
CA SER A 35 -12.76 12.61 -8.35
C SER A 35 -12.54 12.18 -9.80
N LYS A 36 -11.91 13.02 -10.62
CA LYS A 36 -11.61 12.71 -12.02
C LYS A 36 -10.73 11.47 -12.17
N TYR A 37 -9.76 11.30 -11.27
CA TYR A 37 -8.91 10.11 -11.25
C TYR A 37 -9.69 8.84 -10.91
N ARG A 38 -10.48 8.85 -9.83
CA ARG A 38 -11.32 7.71 -9.43
C ARG A 38 -12.30 7.27 -10.51
N LEU A 39 -12.82 8.22 -11.29
CA LEU A 39 -13.75 7.96 -12.38
C LEU A 39 -13.04 7.58 -13.70
N GLY A 40 -11.71 7.49 -13.72
CA GLY A 40 -10.94 7.19 -14.93
C GLY A 40 -11.08 8.25 -16.03
N GLN A 41 -11.37 9.49 -15.64
CA GLN A 41 -11.54 10.65 -16.52
C GLN A 41 -10.25 11.45 -16.70
N LYS A 42 -9.31 11.33 -15.77
CA LYS A 42 -7.99 11.97 -15.86
C LYS A 42 -6.95 11.15 -15.10
N ASP A 43 -5.82 10.90 -15.72
CA ASP A 43 -4.66 10.35 -15.03
C ASP A 43 -4.01 11.38 -14.11
N ILE A 44 -3.25 10.88 -13.14
CA ILE A 44 -2.45 11.70 -12.23
C ILE A 44 -1.00 11.26 -12.29
N GLU A 45 -0.11 12.20 -12.06
CA GLU A 45 1.32 11.94 -11.97
C GLU A 45 1.63 11.04 -10.77
N VAL A 46 2.71 10.24 -10.88
CA VAL A 46 3.14 9.31 -9.83
C VAL A 46 3.32 10.01 -8.49
N GLY A 47 3.96 11.18 -8.45
CA GLY A 47 4.14 11.95 -7.22
C GLY A 47 2.83 12.49 -6.62
N THR A 48 1.80 12.71 -7.44
CA THR A 48 0.46 13.05 -6.94
C THR A 48 -0.22 11.82 -6.34
N TYR A 49 -0.07 10.67 -6.97
CA TYR A 49 -0.61 9.40 -6.45
C TYR A 49 0.05 8.99 -5.13
N GLU A 50 1.36 9.15 -5.02
CA GLU A 50 2.12 8.89 -3.78
C GLU A 50 1.59 9.74 -2.62
N LYS A 51 1.34 11.04 -2.84
CA LYS A 51 0.73 11.92 -1.82
C LYS A 51 -0.64 11.41 -1.36
N LEU A 52 -1.47 10.91 -2.27
CA LEU A 52 -2.77 10.32 -1.92
C LEU A 52 -2.58 9.06 -1.05
N ILE A 53 -1.67 8.16 -1.43
CA ILE A 53 -1.41 6.91 -0.69
C ILE A 53 -0.84 7.19 0.71
N MET A 54 0.10 8.12 0.81
CA MET A 54 0.75 8.46 2.08
C MET A 54 -0.22 9.15 3.06
N ALA A 55 -1.22 9.87 2.53
CA ALA A 55 -2.28 10.49 3.32
C ALA A 55 -3.32 9.50 3.87
N LEU A 56 -3.35 8.25 3.39
CA LEU A 56 -4.26 7.23 3.90
C LEU A 56 -3.85 6.74 5.30
N PRO A 57 -4.81 6.35 6.15
CA PRO A 57 -4.53 5.55 7.34
C PRO A 57 -3.79 4.25 6.96
N SER A 58 -3.01 3.72 7.90
CA SER A 58 -2.12 2.58 7.62
C SER A 58 -2.87 1.35 7.09
N GLU A 59 -4.03 1.08 7.67
CA GLU A 59 -4.91 -0.04 7.34
C GLU A 59 -5.53 0.14 5.95
N ALA A 60 -5.95 1.36 5.61
CA ALA A 60 -6.50 1.69 4.30
C ALA A 60 -5.43 1.60 3.21
N ARG A 61 -4.20 2.04 3.49
CA ARG A 61 -3.07 1.91 2.58
C ARG A 61 -2.72 0.44 2.32
N ASN A 62 -2.69 -0.40 3.35
CA ASN A 62 -2.45 -1.84 3.19
C ASN A 62 -3.56 -2.50 2.35
N TYR A 63 -4.82 -2.16 2.63
CA TYR A 63 -5.95 -2.64 1.84
C TYR A 63 -5.85 -2.25 0.37
N LEU A 64 -5.44 -1.01 0.07
CA LEU A 64 -5.20 -0.55 -1.30
C LEU A 64 -4.16 -1.44 -2.00
N PHE A 65 -3.02 -1.70 -1.36
CA PHE A 65 -1.97 -2.54 -1.95
C PHE A 65 -2.45 -3.96 -2.20
N PHE A 66 -3.22 -4.55 -1.28
CA PHE A 66 -3.83 -5.86 -1.51
C PHE A 66 -4.82 -5.85 -2.66
N LYS A 67 -5.61 -4.79 -2.84
CA LYS A 67 -6.52 -4.68 -3.98
C LYS A 67 -5.78 -4.58 -5.32
N VAL A 68 -4.68 -3.85 -5.37
CA VAL A 68 -3.83 -3.80 -6.57
C VAL A 68 -3.23 -5.17 -6.86
N LEU A 69 -2.75 -5.86 -5.82
CA LEU A 69 -2.09 -7.16 -5.95
C LEU A 69 -3.06 -8.25 -6.43
N ILE A 70 -4.25 -8.34 -5.82
CA ILE A 70 -5.14 -9.49 -5.98
C ILE A 70 -5.94 -9.46 -7.29
N LYS A 71 -6.15 -8.29 -7.90
CA LYS A 71 -7.11 -8.11 -9.01
C LYS A 71 -6.94 -9.12 -10.15
N ASP A 72 -5.69 -9.43 -10.51
CA ASP A 72 -5.35 -10.38 -11.58
C ASP A 72 -4.46 -11.53 -11.08
N SER A 73 -4.41 -11.75 -9.76
CA SER A 73 -3.59 -12.81 -9.17
C SER A 73 -4.30 -14.17 -9.20
N SER A 74 -3.56 -15.21 -9.56
CA SER A 74 -3.94 -16.60 -9.37
C SER A 74 -3.72 -17.08 -7.92
N THR A 75 -4.19 -18.29 -7.62
CA THR A 75 -3.90 -18.98 -6.36
C THR A 75 -2.41 -19.27 -6.17
N GLU A 76 -1.71 -19.53 -7.28
CA GLU A 76 -0.28 -19.77 -7.33
C GLU A 76 0.50 -18.50 -7.00
N ASP A 77 0.07 -17.35 -7.55
CA ASP A 77 0.66 -16.04 -7.24
C ASP A 77 0.53 -15.71 -5.75
N LEU A 78 -0.63 -16.01 -5.16
CA LEU A 78 -0.84 -15.83 -3.72
C LEU A 78 0.15 -16.66 -2.87
N SER A 79 0.38 -17.92 -3.25
CA SER A 79 1.36 -18.78 -2.58
C SER A 79 2.78 -18.18 -2.64
N LEU A 80 3.18 -17.68 -3.82
CA LEU A 80 4.46 -17.01 -4.00
C LEU A 80 4.57 -15.74 -3.15
N PHE A 81 3.53 -14.92 -3.08
CA PHE A 81 3.51 -13.72 -2.24
C PHE A 81 3.63 -14.05 -0.75
N LEU A 82 2.89 -15.04 -0.26
CA LEU A 82 2.97 -15.47 1.14
C LEU A 82 4.38 -15.99 1.47
N HIS A 83 5.00 -16.72 0.56
CA HIS A 83 6.37 -17.18 0.72
C HIS A 83 7.37 -16.00 0.81
N ALA A 84 7.24 -15.02 -0.10
CA ALA A 84 8.10 -13.83 -0.11
C ALA A 84 7.95 -12.99 1.18
N ILE A 85 6.71 -12.78 1.66
CA ILE A 85 6.44 -12.09 2.93
C ILE A 85 7.10 -12.84 4.09
N ALA A 86 6.93 -14.18 4.16
CA ALA A 86 7.54 -14.99 5.21
C ALA A 86 9.07 -14.98 5.17
N GLN A 87 9.69 -14.85 3.99
CA GLN A 87 11.15 -14.67 3.86
C GLN A 87 11.59 -13.29 4.34
N ALA A 88 10.91 -12.23 3.90
CA ALA A 88 11.23 -10.85 4.30
C ALA A 88 11.14 -10.65 5.81
N MET A 89 10.08 -11.18 6.45
CA MET A 89 9.91 -11.10 7.90
C MET A 89 10.96 -11.90 8.69
N ARG A 90 11.56 -12.94 8.11
CA ARG A 90 12.66 -13.69 8.73
C ARG A 90 14.00 -12.93 8.66
N GLY A 91 14.18 -12.07 7.64
CA GLY A 91 15.37 -11.24 7.46
C GLY A 91 15.58 -10.21 8.57
N ASP A 92 14.51 -9.71 9.20
CA ASP A 92 14.59 -8.71 10.28
C ASP A 92 14.93 -9.30 11.67
N THR A 93 14.77 -10.61 11.87
CA THR A 93 14.97 -11.25 13.18
C THR A 93 16.43 -11.64 13.45
N THR A 94 17.27 -11.73 12.41
CA THR A 94 18.65 -12.23 12.52
C THR A 94 19.65 -11.18 13.03
N SER A 95 19.28 -9.89 13.00
CA SER A 95 20.18 -8.79 13.39
C SER A 95 20.25 -8.54 14.91
N LYS A 96 19.54 -9.31 15.74
CA LYS A 96 19.47 -9.07 17.21
C LYS A 96 19.91 -10.25 18.09
N GLN A 97 20.31 -11.38 17.53
CA GLN A 97 20.78 -12.51 18.32
C GLN A 97 21.95 -13.18 17.61
N LEU A 98 23.18 -12.79 17.96
CA LEU A 98 24.42 -13.59 17.97
C LEU A 98 25.60 -12.69 18.40
N GLU A 99 25.63 -12.33 19.68
CA GLU A 99 26.90 -12.14 20.41
C GLU A 99 26.90 -13.17 21.55
N PRO A 100 27.38 -14.41 21.32
CA PRO A 100 27.76 -15.30 22.40
C PRO A 100 29.29 -15.29 22.57
N GLU A 101 29.70 -14.93 23.79
CA GLU A 101 30.94 -15.39 24.45
C GLU A 101 32.28 -15.11 23.74
N LEU A 102 32.75 -13.87 23.84
CA LEU A 102 34.19 -13.57 23.95
C LEU A 102 34.46 -12.89 25.30
N ALA A 103 34.09 -13.59 26.37
CA ALA A 103 34.49 -13.26 27.72
C ALA A 103 34.75 -14.59 28.43
N LEU A 104 35.86 -15.25 28.10
CA LEU A 104 36.61 -16.20 28.93
C LEU A 104 37.73 -16.83 28.08
N ALA A 105 38.75 -16.03 27.78
CA ALA A 105 40.10 -16.53 27.61
C ALA A 105 40.99 -15.56 28.39
N GLY A 106 41.49 -16.05 29.52
CA GLY A 106 42.45 -15.34 30.37
C GLY A 106 43.83 -15.28 29.75
#